data_AF-A0A6G6JZT6-F1
#
_entry.id   AF-A0A6G6JZT6-F1
#
_cell.length_a   1.000
_cell.length_b   1.000
_cell.length_c   1.000
_cell.angle_alpha   90.00
_cell.angle_beta   90.00
_cell.angle_gamma   90.00
#
_symmetry.space_group_name_H-M   'P 1'
#
loop_
_entity.id
_entity.type
_entity.pdbx_description
1 polymer ?
#
loop_
_entity_poly.entity_id
_entity_poly.type
_entity_poly.pdbx_seq_one_letter_code
_entity_poly.pdbx_strand_id
1 'polypeptide(L)'
;MSTLSMILGFWTSALCVWLYAATLGKPVQQMMVNPKTGQPWVYKYHPHTFFFIPANVWTILSVLLAIAMSVLLPFVKLPEGKALAGPGNAEFDSANSLITSNRNGAAHGNTPVAKELAEKFSLVIREYRNAGVEKAKKKSSLSLTDGQFLTYCHLREDDCVFLVHVPDLRKFNGEAKKFICTAAWHTANLVLAGQPKLPTRLAVGVRGAMFYEEIVIGSAVGDSEDPAKGIQRRYDGMNKQVVFPFFAPPKPAKDTGTMAKGTKPTSAASEKAAASAKAQPEASPSASNSVTPAPASPEVAPPTASTSPPAMPASSAASPTTAALPTEVREWRSADGRPMKASLVRFNDSTGATARFRREDGQEFDVPVEKFSPEDQSELKRLHQLSQSS
;
A
#
# COMPACT_ATOMS: atom_id res chain seq x y z
N MET A 1 -18.17 -3.49 -16.72
CA MET A 1 -17.79 -4.70 -17.49
C MET A 1 -19.05 -5.52 -17.70
N SER A 2 -19.33 -5.97 -18.93
CA SER A 2 -20.48 -6.82 -19.20
C SER A 2 -20.33 -8.17 -18.47
N THR A 3 -21.42 -8.70 -17.93
CA THR A 3 -21.47 -10.05 -17.30
C THR A 3 -20.92 -11.13 -18.24
N LEU A 4 -21.12 -10.95 -19.54
CA LEU A 4 -20.58 -11.83 -20.58
C LEU A 4 -19.03 -11.89 -20.56
N SER A 5 -18.36 -10.76 -20.35
CA SER A 5 -16.90 -10.70 -20.32
C SER A 5 -16.30 -11.40 -19.11
N MET A 6 -17.00 -11.36 -17.96
CA MET A 6 -16.58 -12.12 -16.77
C MET A 6 -16.76 -13.63 -16.96
N ILE A 7 -17.88 -14.04 -17.56
CA ILE A 7 -18.15 -15.46 -17.86
C ILE A 7 -17.09 -16.00 -18.83
N LEU A 8 -16.80 -15.28 -19.92
CA LEU A 8 -15.80 -15.71 -20.90
C LEU A 8 -14.40 -15.79 -20.28
N GLY A 9 -14.03 -14.81 -19.44
CA GLY A 9 -12.74 -14.80 -18.75
C GLY A 9 -12.57 -15.99 -17.79
N PHE A 10 -13.64 -16.35 -17.07
CA PHE A 10 -13.64 -17.51 -16.18
C PHE A 10 -13.45 -18.82 -16.95
N TRP A 11 -14.21 -19.03 -18.04
CA TRP A 11 -14.08 -20.24 -18.87
C TRP A 11 -12.70 -20.35 -19.54
N THR A 12 -12.15 -19.23 -19.99
CA THR A 12 -10.79 -19.21 -20.57
C THR A 12 -9.74 -19.58 -19.52
N SER A 13 -9.84 -19.04 -18.30
CA SER A 13 -8.98 -19.42 -17.18
C SER A 13 -9.10 -20.91 -16.83
N ALA A 14 -10.31 -21.43 -16.74
CA ALA A 14 -10.57 -22.85 -16.45
C ALA A 14 -9.96 -23.76 -17.53
N LEU A 15 -10.10 -23.39 -18.81
CA LEU A 15 -9.50 -24.11 -19.93
C LEU A 15 -7.96 -24.08 -19.86
N CYS A 16 -7.35 -22.94 -19.52
CA CYS A 16 -5.90 -22.85 -19.36
C CYS A 16 -5.37 -23.72 -18.22
N VAL A 17 -6.06 -23.76 -17.07
CA VAL A 17 -5.71 -24.63 -15.94
C VAL A 17 -5.85 -26.10 -16.33
N TRP A 18 -6.92 -26.45 -17.06
CA TRP A 18 -7.13 -27.81 -17.56
C TRP A 18 -6.03 -28.23 -18.54
N LEU A 19 -5.69 -27.38 -19.51
CA LEU A 19 -4.60 -27.63 -20.46
C LEU A 19 -3.24 -27.75 -19.75
N TYR A 20 -2.97 -26.92 -18.74
CA TYR A 20 -1.76 -27.01 -17.92
C TYR A 20 -1.69 -28.35 -17.17
N ALA A 21 -2.79 -28.77 -16.53
CA ALA A 21 -2.86 -30.05 -15.83
C ALA A 21 -2.72 -31.26 -16.78
N ALA A 22 -3.31 -31.18 -17.97
CA ALA A 22 -3.24 -32.24 -18.98
C ALA A 22 -1.84 -32.38 -19.60
N THR A 23 -1.07 -31.30 -19.70
CA THR A 23 0.23 -31.30 -20.38
C THR A 23 1.41 -31.59 -19.46
N LEU A 24 1.36 -31.20 -18.17
CA LEU A 24 2.50 -31.29 -17.25
C LEU A 24 2.42 -32.42 -16.21
N GLY A 25 1.33 -33.18 -16.17
CA GLY A 25 1.15 -34.30 -15.23
C GLY A 25 1.93 -35.57 -15.56
N LYS A 26 2.82 -35.58 -16.55
CA LYS A 26 3.59 -36.79 -16.89
C LYS A 26 4.64 -37.04 -15.81
N PRO A 27 4.67 -38.24 -15.19
CA PRO A 27 5.66 -38.55 -14.17
C PRO A 27 7.07 -38.45 -14.79
N VAL A 28 7.93 -37.65 -14.17
CA VAL A 28 9.34 -37.60 -14.54
C VAL A 28 9.98 -38.89 -14.01
N GLN A 29 10.43 -39.74 -14.92
CA GLN A 29 11.16 -40.94 -14.58
C GLN A 29 12.62 -40.57 -14.38
N GLN A 30 13.15 -40.77 -13.18
CA GLN A 30 14.56 -40.58 -12.92
C GLN A 30 15.22 -41.95 -12.70
N MET A 31 16.19 -42.27 -13.56
CA MET A 31 17.06 -43.43 -13.36
C MET A 31 17.97 -43.14 -12.16
N MET A 32 17.81 -43.92 -11.10
CA MET A 32 18.70 -43.89 -9.95
C MET A 32 19.42 -45.23 -9.84
N VAL A 33 20.61 -45.24 -9.26
CA VAL A 33 21.34 -46.49 -8.98
C VAL A 33 21.09 -46.85 -7.53
N ASN A 34 20.61 -48.07 -7.27
CA ASN A 34 20.39 -48.52 -5.91
C ASN A 34 21.75 -48.65 -5.19
N PRO A 35 21.99 -47.93 -4.07
CA PRO A 35 23.30 -47.90 -3.43
C PRO A 35 23.73 -49.24 -2.82
N LYS A 36 22.79 -50.18 -2.60
CA LYS A 36 23.11 -51.49 -2.04
C LYS A 36 23.39 -52.55 -3.11
N THR A 37 22.71 -52.49 -4.25
CA THR A 37 22.79 -53.54 -5.28
C THR A 37 23.53 -53.10 -6.53
N GLY A 38 23.81 -51.80 -6.70
CA GLY A 38 24.43 -51.24 -7.90
C GLY A 38 23.56 -51.30 -9.16
N GLN A 39 22.34 -51.83 -9.06
CA GLN A 39 21.45 -51.95 -10.21
C GLN A 39 20.68 -50.65 -10.48
N PRO A 40 20.45 -50.31 -11.75
CA PRO A 40 19.59 -49.20 -12.12
C PRO A 40 18.15 -49.53 -11.71
N TRP A 41 17.48 -48.57 -11.08
CA TRP A 41 16.04 -48.63 -10.81
C TRP A 41 15.39 -47.31 -11.23
N VAL A 42 14.18 -47.41 -11.78
CA VAL A 42 13.43 -46.25 -12.26
C VAL A 42 12.55 -45.75 -11.13
N TYR A 43 12.93 -44.63 -10.50
CA TYR A 43 12.10 -43.97 -9.50
C TYR A 43 11.16 -42.98 -10.20
N LYS A 44 9.85 -43.16 -9.99
CA LYS A 44 8.83 -42.24 -10.48
C LYS A 44 8.59 -41.18 -9.41
N TYR A 45 9.13 -39.98 -9.61
CA TYR A 45 8.90 -38.87 -8.69
C TYR A 45 7.74 -38.01 -9.20
N HIS A 46 6.84 -37.66 -8.29
CA HIS A 46 5.76 -36.71 -8.53
C HIS A 46 6.12 -35.38 -7.82
N PRO A 47 6.65 -34.37 -8.53
CA PRO A 47 7.26 -33.19 -7.90
C PRO A 47 6.32 -32.25 -7.15
N HIS A 48 5.00 -32.49 -7.11
CA HIS A 48 4.05 -31.59 -6.46
C HIS A 48 2.96 -32.35 -5.67
N THR A 49 2.83 -32.02 -4.39
CA THR A 49 1.90 -32.61 -3.40
C THR A 49 0.41 -32.29 -3.63
N PHE A 50 0.06 -31.49 -4.65
CA PHE A 50 -1.35 -31.20 -4.97
C PHE A 50 -1.94 -32.13 -6.06
N PHE A 51 -1.19 -33.11 -6.57
CA PHE A 51 -1.60 -34.02 -7.65
C PHE A 51 -1.94 -35.45 -7.19
N PHE A 52 -2.33 -35.66 -5.92
CA PHE A 52 -2.88 -36.96 -5.49
C PHE A 52 -4.26 -37.26 -6.07
N ILE A 53 -4.92 -36.23 -6.60
CA ILE A 53 -6.24 -36.32 -7.22
C ILE A 53 -6.05 -36.60 -8.72
N PRO A 54 -6.53 -37.74 -9.24
CA PRO A 54 -6.46 -38.07 -10.67
C PRO A 54 -7.02 -36.95 -11.56
N ALA A 55 -6.44 -36.75 -12.75
CA ALA A 55 -6.81 -35.64 -13.64
C ALA A 55 -8.30 -35.61 -14.02
N ASN A 56 -8.93 -36.78 -14.14
CA ASN A 56 -10.37 -36.93 -14.34
C ASN A 56 -11.18 -36.37 -13.16
N VAL A 57 -10.71 -36.53 -11.91
CA VAL A 57 -11.37 -35.98 -10.72
C VAL A 57 -11.26 -34.45 -10.68
N TRP A 58 -10.11 -33.87 -11.04
CA TRP A 58 -9.98 -32.41 -11.20
C TRP A 58 -10.90 -31.83 -12.27
N THR A 59 -11.06 -32.55 -13.37
CA THR A 59 -11.98 -32.15 -14.45
C THR A 59 -13.41 -32.11 -13.93
N ILE A 60 -13.87 -33.17 -13.24
CA ILE A 60 -15.21 -33.22 -12.63
C ILE A 60 -15.39 -32.09 -11.60
N LEU A 61 -14.41 -31.86 -10.72
CA LEU A 61 -14.48 -30.82 -9.69
C LEU A 61 -14.56 -29.42 -10.30
N SER A 62 -13.80 -29.15 -11.36
CA SER A 62 -13.82 -27.87 -12.07
C SER A 62 -15.15 -27.61 -12.78
N VAL A 63 -15.74 -28.65 -13.40
CA VAL A 63 -17.06 -28.57 -14.05
C VAL A 63 -18.16 -28.36 -13.01
N LEU A 64 -18.13 -29.10 -11.90
CA LEU A 64 -19.08 -28.92 -10.80
C LEU A 64 -18.97 -27.52 -10.19
N LEU A 65 -17.77 -26.99 -10.00
CA LEU A 65 -17.57 -25.62 -9.52
C LEU A 65 -18.07 -24.59 -10.53
N ALA A 66 -17.84 -24.80 -11.83
CA ALA A 66 -18.33 -23.92 -12.89
C ALA A 66 -19.87 -23.93 -12.98
N ILE A 67 -20.51 -25.10 -12.85
CA ILE A 67 -21.97 -25.22 -12.79
C ILE A 67 -22.49 -24.57 -11.51
N ALA A 68 -21.90 -24.88 -10.35
CA ALA A 68 -22.29 -24.28 -9.08
C ALA A 68 -22.18 -22.75 -9.13
N MET A 69 -21.08 -22.21 -9.67
CA MET A 69 -20.94 -20.77 -9.88
C MET A 69 -21.98 -20.25 -10.88
N SER A 70 -22.21 -20.90 -12.02
CA SER A 70 -23.18 -20.43 -13.02
C SER A 70 -24.61 -20.42 -12.51
N VAL A 71 -24.98 -21.41 -11.67
CA VAL A 71 -26.31 -21.51 -11.07
C VAL A 71 -26.42 -20.59 -9.85
N LEU A 72 -25.40 -20.52 -8.98
CA LEU A 72 -25.44 -19.71 -7.76
C LEU A 72 -25.24 -18.23 -8.03
N LEU A 73 -24.41 -17.81 -9.00
CA LEU A 73 -24.14 -16.40 -9.30
C LEU A 73 -25.39 -15.53 -9.52
N PRO A 74 -26.46 -15.97 -10.23
CA PRO A 74 -27.68 -15.17 -10.34
C PRO A 74 -28.51 -15.12 -9.05
N PHE A 75 -28.38 -16.08 -8.12
CA PHE A 75 -29.10 -16.11 -6.85
C PHE A 75 -28.31 -15.51 -5.68
N VAL A 76 -26.98 -15.52 -5.78
CA VAL A 76 -26.11 -14.66 -5.03
C VAL A 76 -26.36 -13.27 -5.60
N LYS A 77 -27.42 -12.63 -5.10
CA LYS A 77 -27.37 -11.19 -4.89
C LYS A 77 -26.12 -10.99 -4.05
N LEU A 78 -24.96 -10.87 -4.72
CA LEU A 78 -23.85 -10.11 -4.18
C LEU A 78 -24.58 -8.91 -3.63
N PRO A 79 -24.55 -8.67 -2.31
CA PRO A 79 -25.13 -7.46 -1.81
C PRO A 79 -24.53 -6.42 -2.73
N GLU A 80 -25.35 -5.84 -3.60
CA GLU A 80 -25.06 -4.56 -4.19
C GLU A 80 -24.83 -3.80 -2.93
N GLY A 81 -23.55 -3.69 -2.55
CA GLY A 81 -23.16 -3.05 -1.33
C GLY A 81 -23.80 -1.73 -1.58
N LYS A 82 -24.95 -1.48 -0.92
CA LYS A 82 -25.71 -0.24 -1.03
C LYS A 82 -24.65 0.71 -0.58
N ALA A 83 -23.90 1.22 -1.56
CA ALA A 83 -22.58 1.77 -1.36
C ALA A 83 -22.93 2.94 -0.49
N LEU A 84 -22.66 2.80 0.82
CA LEU A 84 -23.36 3.53 1.87
C LEU A 84 -23.42 4.96 1.38
N ALA A 85 -24.60 5.37 0.90
CA ALA A 85 -24.74 6.40 -0.14
C ALA A 85 -24.60 7.75 0.55
N GLY A 86 -23.40 7.97 1.05
CA GLY A 86 -22.98 9.16 1.72
C GLY A 86 -22.74 10.23 0.67
N PRO A 87 -23.01 11.49 1.03
CA PRO A 87 -22.65 12.60 0.16
C PRO A 87 -21.14 12.55 -0.12
N GLY A 88 -20.75 12.73 -1.38
CA GLY A 88 -19.35 12.68 -1.83
C GLY A 88 -18.84 11.31 -2.28
N ASN A 89 -19.64 10.24 -2.22
CA ASN A 89 -19.18 8.90 -2.66
C ASN A 89 -18.84 8.86 -4.17
N ALA A 90 -19.65 9.48 -5.02
CA ALA A 90 -19.44 9.46 -6.47
C ALA A 90 -18.16 10.20 -6.87
N GLU A 91 -17.93 11.36 -6.26
CA GLU A 91 -16.73 12.17 -6.45
C GLU A 91 -15.48 11.48 -5.90
N PHE A 92 -15.60 10.80 -4.76
CA PHE A 92 -14.53 9.94 -4.24
C PHE A 92 -14.20 8.80 -5.20
N ASP A 93 -15.19 8.08 -5.72
CA ASP A 93 -14.97 6.96 -6.64
C ASP A 93 -14.33 7.44 -7.95
N SER A 94 -14.73 8.62 -8.45
CA SER A 94 -14.08 9.29 -9.59
C SER A 94 -12.61 9.61 -9.29
N ALA A 95 -12.32 10.27 -8.17
CA ALA A 95 -10.96 10.59 -7.73
C ALA A 95 -10.09 9.34 -7.54
N ASN A 96 -10.64 8.31 -6.90
CA ASN A 96 -9.98 7.03 -6.63
C ASN A 96 -9.68 6.25 -7.92
N SER A 97 -10.52 6.39 -8.95
CA SER A 97 -10.29 5.77 -10.25
C SER A 97 -9.06 6.36 -10.96
N LEU A 98 -8.82 7.67 -10.82
CA LEU A 98 -7.69 8.36 -11.44
C LEU A 98 -6.35 7.84 -10.93
N ILE A 99 -6.24 7.55 -9.62
CA ILE A 99 -5.01 7.00 -9.02
C ILE A 99 -4.85 5.48 -9.21
N THR A 100 -5.67 4.84 -10.05
CA THR A 100 -5.57 3.39 -10.30
C THR A 100 -4.64 3.06 -11.48
N SER A 101 -4.42 3.99 -12.40
CA SER A 101 -3.55 3.77 -13.57
C SER A 101 -2.84 5.05 -14.01
N ASN A 102 -1.61 4.94 -14.52
CA ASN A 102 -0.82 6.08 -14.97
C ASN A 102 -1.23 6.65 -16.35
N ARG A 103 -2.40 6.28 -16.88
CA ARG A 103 -2.81 6.66 -18.24
C ARG A 103 -2.97 8.17 -18.41
N ASN A 104 -3.32 8.86 -17.33
CA ASN A 104 -3.57 10.30 -17.33
C ASN A 104 -2.46 11.09 -16.60
N GLY A 105 -1.29 10.47 -16.40
CA GLY A 105 -0.19 11.01 -15.60
C GLY A 105 -0.25 10.61 -14.13
N ALA A 106 0.77 11.03 -13.38
CA ALA A 106 0.95 10.66 -11.97
C ALA A 106 0.25 11.60 -10.97
N ALA A 107 -0.17 12.78 -11.40
CA ALA A 107 -0.73 13.81 -10.53
C ALA A 107 -2.07 14.33 -11.07
N HIS A 108 -3.06 14.37 -10.19
CA HIS A 108 -4.43 14.76 -10.49
C HIS A 108 -4.98 15.70 -9.40
N GLY A 109 -5.97 16.51 -9.75
CA GLY A 109 -6.71 17.28 -8.77
C GLY A 109 -7.99 17.88 -9.32
N ASN A 110 -8.88 18.33 -8.43
CA ASN A 110 -10.13 19.00 -8.80
C ASN A 110 -9.94 20.43 -9.33
N THR A 111 -8.83 21.08 -8.97
CA THR A 111 -8.42 22.40 -9.45
C THR A 111 -6.96 22.35 -9.95
N PRO A 112 -6.51 23.34 -10.75
CA PRO A 112 -5.11 23.42 -11.18
C PRO A 112 -4.13 23.46 -10.00
N VAL A 113 -4.45 24.24 -8.96
CA VAL A 113 -3.65 24.33 -7.72
C VAL A 113 -3.59 22.97 -7.00
N ALA A 114 -4.71 22.25 -6.91
CA ALA A 114 -4.73 20.93 -6.32
C ALA A 114 -3.85 19.95 -7.11
N LYS A 115 -3.86 20.01 -8.45
CA LYS A 115 -3.01 19.18 -9.30
C LYS A 115 -1.52 19.46 -9.06
N GLU A 116 -1.11 20.72 -8.95
CA GLU A 116 0.27 21.10 -8.61
C GLU A 116 0.68 20.59 -7.23
N LEU A 117 -0.22 20.66 -6.23
CA LEU A 117 0.02 20.09 -4.90
C LEU A 117 0.18 18.57 -4.95
N ALA A 118 -0.66 17.87 -5.72
CA ALA A 118 -0.55 16.43 -5.92
C ALA A 118 0.78 16.03 -6.59
N GLU A 119 1.26 16.84 -7.54
CA GLU A 119 2.55 16.64 -8.20
C GLU A 119 3.70 16.78 -7.20
N LYS A 120 3.76 17.90 -6.47
CA LYS A 120 4.76 18.11 -5.40
C LYS A 120 4.73 16.98 -4.37
N PHE A 121 3.53 16.58 -3.94
CA PHE A 121 3.34 15.47 -3.02
C PHE A 121 3.95 14.17 -3.56
N SER A 122 3.67 13.83 -4.83
CA SER A 122 4.16 12.60 -5.46
C SER A 122 5.69 12.55 -5.57
N LEU A 123 6.35 13.71 -5.77
CA LEU A 123 7.80 13.83 -5.86
C LEU A 123 8.44 13.60 -4.48
N VAL A 124 7.95 14.29 -3.45
CA VAL A 124 8.52 14.23 -2.10
C VAL A 124 8.30 12.85 -1.47
N ILE A 125 7.10 12.26 -1.58
CA ILE A 125 6.83 10.93 -0.99
C ILE A 125 7.68 9.83 -1.64
N ARG A 126 8.04 9.99 -2.91
CA ARG A 126 8.94 9.09 -3.62
C ARG A 126 10.36 9.14 -3.04
N GLU A 127 10.84 10.32 -2.65
CA GLU A 127 12.12 10.47 -1.98
C GLU A 127 12.12 9.76 -0.62
N TYR A 128 11.05 9.92 0.18
CA TYR A 128 10.89 9.18 1.43
C TYR A 128 10.93 7.66 1.23
N ARG A 129 10.24 7.13 0.21
CA ARG A 129 10.30 5.69 -0.11
C ARG A 129 11.72 5.23 -0.41
N ASN A 130 12.41 5.97 -1.27
CA ASN A 130 13.76 5.62 -1.69
C ASN A 130 14.75 5.66 -0.50
N ALA A 131 14.57 6.62 0.42
CA ALA A 131 15.41 6.76 1.60
C ALA A 131 15.12 5.71 2.69
N GLY A 132 13.85 5.38 2.93
CA GLY A 132 13.41 4.58 4.09
C GLY A 132 13.04 3.12 3.81
N VAL A 133 12.70 2.76 2.57
CA VAL A 133 12.14 1.42 2.26
C VAL A 133 13.02 0.60 1.32
N GLU A 134 13.59 1.22 0.28
CA GLU A 134 14.26 0.47 -0.80
C GLU A 134 15.74 0.13 -0.58
N LYS A 135 16.34 0.51 0.56
CA LYS A 135 17.76 0.21 0.85
C LYS A 135 18.11 -1.29 0.85
N ALA A 136 17.12 -2.20 0.87
CA ALA A 136 17.35 -3.62 1.14
C ALA A 136 17.08 -4.61 -0.01
N LYS A 137 16.53 -4.23 -1.18
CA LYS A 137 16.19 -5.22 -2.23
C LYS A 137 16.52 -4.77 -3.67
N LYS A 138 17.28 -5.63 -4.38
CA LYS A 138 17.53 -5.54 -5.84
C LYS A 138 16.19 -5.35 -6.58
N LYS A 139 16.18 -4.42 -7.55
CA LYS A 139 15.06 -4.04 -8.44
C LYS A 139 14.01 -5.15 -8.61
N SER A 140 12.89 -5.04 -7.92
CA SER A 140 11.74 -5.94 -8.09
C SER A 140 11.14 -5.76 -9.48
N SER A 141 10.85 -6.87 -10.14
CA SER A 141 10.22 -6.99 -11.45
C SER A 141 8.83 -6.34 -11.54
N LEU A 142 8.56 -5.66 -12.65
CA LEU A 142 7.25 -5.20 -13.13
C LEU A 142 6.41 -4.39 -12.13
N SER A 143 6.72 -3.09 -12.00
CA SER A 143 5.81 -2.12 -11.37
C SER A 143 4.88 -1.54 -12.45
N LEU A 144 3.56 -1.58 -12.24
CA LEU A 144 2.57 -1.08 -13.22
C LEU A 144 2.63 0.44 -13.44
N THR A 145 3.24 1.16 -12.51
CA THR A 145 3.35 2.63 -12.54
C THR A 145 4.78 3.11 -12.74
N ASP A 146 5.70 2.23 -13.16
CA ASP A 146 7.13 2.54 -13.25
C ASP A 146 7.71 3.08 -11.92
N GLY A 147 7.13 2.66 -10.79
CA GLY A 147 7.51 3.14 -9.47
C GLY A 147 7.04 4.57 -9.15
N GLN A 148 6.19 5.18 -9.99
CA GLN A 148 5.57 6.47 -9.70
C GLN A 148 4.42 6.32 -8.68
N PHE A 149 4.29 7.33 -7.81
CA PHE A 149 3.19 7.46 -6.88
C PHE A 149 2.07 8.23 -7.58
N LEU A 150 0.92 7.58 -7.78
CA LEU A 150 -0.22 8.24 -8.40
C LEU A 150 -1.00 8.98 -7.32
N THR A 151 -1.05 10.31 -7.39
CA THR A 151 -1.63 11.15 -6.34
C THR A 151 -2.79 11.96 -6.89
N TYR A 152 -3.87 12.02 -6.12
CA TYR A 152 -5.00 12.92 -6.35
C TYR A 152 -5.15 13.86 -5.17
N CYS A 153 -5.32 15.16 -5.43
CA CYS A 153 -5.66 16.16 -4.42
C CYS A 153 -7.07 16.70 -4.65
N HIS A 154 -7.92 16.66 -3.62
CA HIS A 154 -9.15 17.44 -3.56
C HIS A 154 -8.92 18.65 -2.66
N LEU A 155 -8.85 19.85 -3.23
CA LEU A 155 -8.68 21.09 -2.47
C LEU A 155 -9.96 21.91 -2.47
N ARG A 156 -10.33 22.39 -1.28
CA ARG A 156 -11.38 23.39 -1.01
C ARG A 156 -10.86 24.40 0.00
N GLU A 157 -11.68 25.42 0.29
CA GLU A 157 -11.29 26.49 1.21
C GLU A 157 -10.99 26.00 2.63
N ASP A 158 -11.74 25.02 3.14
CA ASP A 158 -11.60 24.52 4.52
C ASP A 158 -11.23 23.03 4.60
N ASP A 159 -11.33 22.30 3.50
CA ASP A 159 -11.09 20.85 3.44
C ASP A 159 -10.04 20.54 2.36
N CYS A 160 -9.09 19.65 2.69
CA CYS A 160 -8.15 19.10 1.71
C CYS A 160 -8.01 17.59 1.87
N VAL A 161 -7.94 16.87 0.76
CA VAL A 161 -7.72 15.41 0.72
C VAL A 161 -6.59 15.07 -0.21
N PHE A 162 -5.64 14.26 0.25
CA PHE A 162 -4.69 13.57 -0.61
C PHE A 162 -5.03 12.08 -0.65
N LEU A 163 -5.21 11.53 -1.85
CA LEU A 163 -5.27 10.09 -2.08
C LEU A 163 -4.03 9.69 -2.87
N VAL A 164 -3.23 8.77 -2.34
CA VAL A 164 -1.98 8.34 -2.97
C VAL A 164 -1.97 6.82 -3.18
N HIS A 165 -1.71 6.39 -4.41
CA HIS A 165 -1.41 5.01 -4.74
C HIS A 165 0.09 4.76 -4.63
N VAL A 166 0.47 3.85 -3.73
CA VAL A 166 1.85 3.45 -3.48
C VAL A 166 2.13 2.14 -4.22
N PRO A 167 3.06 2.13 -5.20
CA PRO A 167 3.42 0.92 -5.91
C PRO A 167 4.01 -0.12 -4.97
N ASP A 168 3.69 -1.39 -5.20
CA ASP A 168 4.23 -2.53 -4.46
C ASP A 168 4.00 -2.51 -2.94
N LEU A 169 3.05 -1.70 -2.43
CA LEU A 169 2.75 -1.57 -0.99
C LEU A 169 2.45 -2.92 -0.31
N ARG A 170 1.89 -3.89 -1.05
CA ARG A 170 1.63 -5.25 -0.55
C ARG A 170 2.91 -6.00 -0.15
N LYS A 171 4.04 -5.69 -0.79
CA LYS A 171 5.34 -6.32 -0.52
C LYS A 171 6.07 -5.68 0.66
N PHE A 172 5.58 -4.55 1.16
CA PHE A 172 6.18 -3.86 2.30
C PHE A 172 5.86 -4.60 3.59
N ASN A 173 6.82 -4.68 4.50
CA ASN A 173 6.58 -5.18 5.85
C ASN A 173 5.76 -4.13 6.65
N GLY A 174 5.26 -4.52 7.83
CA GLY A 174 4.41 -3.66 8.65
C GLY A 174 5.08 -2.33 9.05
N GLU A 175 6.39 -2.34 9.30
CA GLU A 175 7.15 -1.14 9.66
C GLU A 175 7.28 -0.18 8.47
N ALA A 176 7.63 -0.67 7.28
CA ALA A 176 7.71 0.13 6.06
C ALA A 176 6.35 0.71 5.67
N LYS A 177 5.25 -0.03 5.90
CA LYS A 177 3.88 0.47 5.73
C LYS A 177 3.57 1.62 6.69
N LYS A 178 3.86 1.46 7.98
CA LYS A 178 3.70 2.55 8.97
C LYS A 178 4.55 3.77 8.65
N PHE A 179 5.79 3.54 8.20
CA PHE A 179 6.71 4.59 7.78
C PHE A 179 6.14 5.38 6.60
N ILE A 180 5.69 4.70 5.53
CA ILE A 180 5.17 5.40 4.35
C ILE A 180 3.85 6.14 4.64
N CYS A 181 2.98 5.60 5.50
CA CYS A 181 1.77 6.32 5.94
C CYS A 181 2.11 7.58 6.75
N THR A 182 3.10 7.51 7.63
CA THR A 182 3.57 8.66 8.41
C THR A 182 4.24 9.70 7.50
N ALA A 183 5.07 9.26 6.55
CA ALA A 183 5.69 10.12 5.56
C ALA A 183 4.64 10.79 4.65
N ALA A 184 3.56 10.09 4.29
CA ALA A 184 2.48 10.66 3.49
C ALA A 184 1.76 11.80 4.24
N TRP A 185 1.47 11.62 5.54
CA TRP A 185 0.91 12.69 6.37
C TRP A 185 1.85 13.89 6.49
N HIS A 186 3.14 13.65 6.74
CA HIS A 186 4.15 14.71 6.81
C HIS A 186 4.25 15.47 5.48
N THR A 187 4.29 14.74 4.37
CA THR A 187 4.37 15.31 3.02
C THR A 187 3.15 16.19 2.72
N ALA A 188 1.94 15.78 3.11
CA ALA A 188 0.73 16.59 2.94
C ALA A 188 0.85 17.95 3.65
N ASN A 189 1.34 17.96 4.88
CA ASN A 189 1.53 19.20 5.64
C ASN A 189 2.62 20.09 5.03
N LEU A 190 3.73 19.50 4.60
CA LEU A 190 4.83 20.21 3.93
C LEU A 190 4.37 20.90 2.64
N VAL A 191 3.61 20.20 1.77
CA VAL A 191 3.14 20.81 0.52
C VAL A 191 2.06 21.87 0.75
N LEU A 192 1.27 21.74 1.81
CA LEU A 192 0.25 22.72 2.19
C LEU A 192 0.85 23.97 2.86
N ALA A 193 2.04 23.88 3.47
CA ALA A 193 2.71 25.02 4.10
C ALA A 193 2.97 26.19 3.14
N GLY A 194 3.08 25.92 1.84
CA GLY A 194 3.23 26.95 0.80
C GLY A 194 1.92 27.63 0.36
N GLN A 195 0.77 27.25 0.91
CA GLN A 195 -0.52 27.84 0.57
C GLN A 195 -0.84 29.05 1.48
N PRO A 196 -1.47 30.12 0.96
CA PRO A 196 -1.77 31.32 1.74
C PRO A 196 -2.81 31.07 2.85
N LYS A 197 -3.73 30.13 2.62
CA LYS A 197 -4.73 29.70 3.60
C LYS A 197 -4.60 28.19 3.78
N LEU A 198 -4.38 27.75 5.02
CA LEU A 198 -4.37 26.33 5.37
C LEU A 198 -5.80 25.79 5.52
N PRO A 199 -6.09 24.59 4.99
CA PRO A 199 -7.39 23.96 5.19
C PRO A 199 -7.55 23.55 6.67
N THR A 200 -8.76 23.75 7.21
CA THR A 200 -9.08 23.39 8.60
C THR A 200 -9.04 21.88 8.81
N ARG A 201 -9.45 21.11 7.80
CA ARG A 201 -9.50 19.65 7.82
C ARG A 201 -8.65 19.07 6.71
N LEU A 202 -7.83 18.10 7.06
CA LEU A 202 -6.94 17.39 6.16
C LEU A 202 -7.18 15.89 6.28
N ALA A 203 -7.36 15.21 5.15
CA ALA A 203 -7.36 13.76 5.06
C ALA A 203 -6.25 13.26 4.13
N VAL A 204 -5.57 12.18 4.52
CA VAL A 204 -4.57 11.52 3.69
C VAL A 204 -4.88 10.03 3.65
N GLY A 205 -5.18 9.50 2.47
CA GLY A 205 -5.43 8.09 2.24
C GLY A 205 -4.30 7.45 1.46
N VAL A 206 -3.66 6.43 2.04
CA VAL A 206 -2.59 5.65 1.39
C VAL A 206 -3.17 4.35 0.86
N ARG A 207 -3.04 4.14 -0.46
CA ARG A 207 -3.66 3.03 -1.20
C ARG A 207 -2.59 2.12 -1.81
N GLY A 208 -2.75 0.81 -1.66
CA GLY A 208 -2.03 -0.19 -2.45
C GLY A 208 -2.79 -0.57 -3.72
N ALA A 209 -2.44 -1.69 -4.34
CA ALA A 209 -3.09 -2.14 -5.58
C ALA A 209 -4.61 -2.39 -5.41
N MET A 210 -5.04 -2.94 -4.27
CA MET A 210 -6.46 -3.32 -4.05
C MET A 210 -7.16 -2.47 -2.97
N PHE A 211 -6.50 -2.23 -1.84
CA PHE A 211 -7.12 -1.61 -0.67
C PHE A 211 -6.33 -0.40 -0.21
N TYR A 212 -6.99 0.45 0.58
CA TYR A 212 -6.28 1.41 1.41
C TYR A 212 -5.56 0.65 2.53
N GLU A 213 -4.38 1.12 2.90
CA GLU A 213 -3.66 0.64 4.08
C GLU A 213 -4.13 1.43 5.30
N GLU A 214 -4.08 2.76 5.21
CA GLU A 214 -4.45 3.65 6.31
C GLU A 214 -5.03 4.96 5.75
N ILE A 215 -5.98 5.52 6.49
CA ILE A 215 -6.53 6.85 6.26
C ILE A 215 -6.33 7.68 7.52
N VAL A 216 -5.60 8.78 7.40
CA VAL A 216 -5.31 9.71 8.49
C VAL A 216 -6.16 10.97 8.30
N ILE A 217 -6.89 11.37 9.35
CA ILE A 217 -7.70 12.60 9.35
C ILE A 217 -7.23 13.50 10.49
N GLY A 218 -7.09 14.78 10.20
CA GLY A 218 -6.62 15.78 11.15
C GLY A 218 -6.83 17.21 10.67
N SER A 219 -6.06 18.12 11.24
CA SER A 219 -5.96 19.53 10.81
C SER A 219 -4.61 19.78 10.18
N ALA A 220 -4.56 20.63 9.14
CA ALA A 220 -3.31 20.99 8.52
C ALA A 220 -2.53 21.93 9.46
N VAL A 221 -1.27 21.60 9.73
CA VAL A 221 -0.39 22.36 10.63
C VAL A 221 0.75 23.07 9.90
N GLY A 222 0.84 22.92 8.56
CA GLY A 222 1.90 23.52 7.76
C GLY A 222 3.28 22.96 8.10
N ASP A 223 4.28 23.83 8.24
CA ASP A 223 5.70 23.48 8.50
C ASP A 223 6.01 23.32 10.00
N SER A 224 5.07 22.74 10.76
CA SER A 224 5.27 22.46 12.19
C SER A 224 6.34 21.38 12.39
N GLU A 225 7.25 21.57 13.37
CA GLU A 225 8.27 20.58 13.76
C GLU A 225 7.66 19.22 14.15
N ASP A 226 6.41 19.24 14.65
CA ASP A 226 5.66 18.03 15.00
C ASP A 226 4.32 17.98 14.26
N PRO A 227 4.28 17.40 13.04
CA PRO A 227 3.04 17.24 12.29
C PRO A 227 2.11 16.20 12.88
N ALA A 228 2.56 15.38 13.85
CA ALA A 228 1.70 14.39 14.49
C ALA A 228 0.63 15.04 15.39
N LYS A 229 0.88 16.26 15.91
CA LYS A 229 -0.11 17.05 16.67
C LYS A 229 -1.36 17.39 15.87
N GLY A 230 -1.24 17.48 14.55
CA GLY A 230 -2.38 17.72 13.66
C GLY A 230 -3.29 16.50 13.50
N ILE A 231 -2.83 15.29 13.86
CA ILE A 231 -3.59 14.05 13.66
C ILE A 231 -4.69 13.94 14.71
N GLN A 232 -5.94 13.86 14.26
CA GLN A 232 -7.06 13.62 15.16
C GLN A 232 -7.41 12.14 15.22
N ARG A 233 -7.45 11.46 14.07
CA ARG A 233 -7.88 10.06 13.97
C ARG A 233 -7.13 9.33 12.86
N ARG A 234 -6.88 8.04 13.11
CA ARG A 234 -6.36 7.08 12.14
C ARG A 234 -7.42 6.00 11.93
N TYR A 235 -7.64 5.63 10.68
CA TYR A 235 -8.62 4.63 10.29
C TYR A 235 -7.94 3.55 9.48
N ASP A 236 -8.33 2.30 9.75
CA ASP A 236 -7.99 1.18 8.89
C ASP A 236 -8.54 1.40 7.47
N GLY A 237 -7.78 1.00 6.45
CA GLY A 237 -8.11 1.26 5.06
C GLY A 237 -9.40 0.61 4.55
N MET A 238 -10.00 -0.33 5.29
CA MET A 238 -11.34 -0.83 4.98
C MET A 238 -12.43 0.24 5.17
N ASN A 239 -12.17 1.26 5.99
CA ASN A 239 -13.14 2.30 6.33
C ASN A 239 -13.11 3.53 5.39
N LYS A 240 -13.00 3.32 4.07
CA LYS A 240 -12.90 4.42 3.08
C LYS A 240 -14.02 5.48 3.14
N GLN A 241 -15.17 5.12 3.71
CA GLN A 241 -16.34 5.98 3.85
C GLN A 241 -16.08 7.23 4.69
N VAL A 242 -15.07 7.19 5.57
CA VAL A 242 -14.69 8.35 6.42
C VAL A 242 -14.18 9.54 5.60
N VAL A 243 -13.78 9.31 4.34
CA VAL A 243 -13.27 10.35 3.44
C VAL A 243 -14.39 10.98 2.61
N PHE A 244 -15.53 10.31 2.42
CA PHE A 244 -16.62 10.80 1.56
C PHE A 244 -17.10 12.22 1.92
N PRO A 245 -17.23 12.59 3.22
CA PRO A 245 -17.63 13.95 3.58
C PRO A 245 -16.72 15.06 3.08
N PHE A 246 -15.46 14.79 2.76
CA PHE A 246 -14.55 15.79 2.18
C PHE A 246 -14.84 16.07 0.69
N PHE A 247 -15.54 15.16 0.03
CA PHE A 247 -15.95 15.27 -1.37
C PHE A 247 -17.39 15.77 -1.53
N ALA A 248 -18.22 15.63 -0.48
CA ALA A 248 -19.59 16.15 -0.45
C ALA A 248 -19.62 17.65 -0.80
N PRO A 249 -20.57 18.18 -1.58
CA PRO A 249 -20.65 19.62 -1.87
C PRO A 249 -20.68 20.45 -0.58
N PRO A 250 -20.07 21.66 -0.56
CA PRO A 250 -20.05 22.49 0.63
C PRO A 250 -21.49 22.73 1.07
N LYS A 251 -21.80 22.39 2.32
CA LYS A 251 -23.12 22.67 2.87
C LYS A 251 -23.27 24.19 2.83
N PRO A 252 -24.29 24.75 2.17
CA PRO A 252 -24.47 26.19 2.15
C PRO A 252 -24.41 26.66 3.59
N ALA A 253 -23.44 27.55 3.89
CA ALA A 253 -23.26 28.09 5.22
C ALA A 253 -24.64 28.52 5.66
N LYS A 254 -25.18 27.83 6.68
CA LYS A 254 -26.56 28.04 7.10
C LYS A 254 -26.56 29.45 7.63
N ASP A 255 -26.96 30.41 6.78
CA ASP A 255 -26.80 31.84 7.00
C ASP A 255 -27.19 32.10 8.44
N THR A 256 -26.19 32.25 9.29
CA THR A 256 -26.36 32.74 10.65
C THR A 256 -26.58 34.23 10.47
N GLY A 257 -27.72 34.56 9.86
CA GLY A 257 -28.37 35.84 9.89
C GLY A 257 -28.78 36.10 11.33
N THR A 258 -27.78 36.35 12.17
CA THR A 258 -27.94 37.26 13.29
C THR A 258 -28.35 38.58 12.64
N MET A 259 -29.65 38.84 12.72
CA MET A 259 -30.33 40.00 12.18
C MET A 259 -29.55 41.28 12.48
N ALA A 260 -28.90 41.84 11.45
CA ALA A 260 -28.68 43.27 11.40
C ALA A 260 -30.05 43.92 11.17
N LYS A 261 -30.67 44.30 12.27
CA LYS A 261 -31.89 45.11 12.34
C LYS A 261 -31.66 46.46 11.64
N GLY A 262 -32.46 46.75 10.61
CA GLY A 262 -32.54 48.06 9.94
C GLY A 262 -31.58 48.17 8.75
N THR A 263 -32.04 48.38 7.52
CA THR A 263 -32.81 49.56 7.10
C THR A 263 -33.54 49.23 5.80
N LYS A 264 -34.82 49.58 5.74
CA LYS A 264 -35.72 49.52 4.58
C LYS A 264 -35.20 50.37 3.41
N PRO A 265 -34.95 49.82 2.21
CA PRO A 265 -34.95 50.60 0.98
C PRO A 265 -36.22 50.31 0.20
N THR A 266 -36.94 51.39 -0.05
CA THR A 266 -38.12 51.53 -0.89
C THR A 266 -37.89 50.99 -2.32
N SER A 267 -38.91 50.28 -2.79
CA SER A 267 -39.11 49.79 -4.15
C SER A 267 -39.33 50.92 -5.17
N ALA A 268 -38.65 50.84 -6.33
CA ALA A 268 -39.13 51.27 -7.64
C ALA A 268 -38.29 50.52 -8.70
N ALA A 269 -38.82 49.51 -9.37
CA ALA A 269 -39.53 49.58 -10.66
C ALA A 269 -38.60 49.84 -11.87
N SER A 270 -38.62 48.88 -12.81
CA SER A 270 -38.50 49.02 -14.29
C SER A 270 -37.63 47.86 -14.85
N GLU A 271 -38.18 46.83 -15.48
CA GLU A 271 -38.77 46.73 -16.83
C GLU A 271 -37.72 46.44 -17.94
N LYS A 272 -37.95 45.31 -18.62
CA LYS A 272 -37.76 45.04 -20.06
C LYS A 272 -36.41 44.62 -20.69
N ALA A 273 -36.60 43.62 -21.58
CA ALA A 273 -35.97 43.33 -22.87
C ALA A 273 -34.59 42.65 -22.83
N ALA A 274 -34.43 41.39 -23.26
CA ALA A 274 -34.62 40.78 -24.59
C ALA A 274 -33.48 41.07 -25.59
N ALA A 275 -32.69 40.03 -25.91
CA ALA A 275 -32.00 39.71 -27.18
C ALA A 275 -30.85 38.73 -26.83
N SER A 276 -30.88 37.44 -27.15
CA SER A 276 -30.84 36.81 -28.49
C SER A 276 -29.67 37.28 -29.35
N ALA A 277 -28.56 36.53 -29.31
CA ALA A 277 -27.56 36.53 -30.38
C ALA A 277 -26.93 35.13 -30.49
N LYS A 278 -27.40 34.43 -31.52
CA LYS A 278 -26.88 33.20 -32.10
C LYS A 278 -25.76 33.60 -33.06
N ALA A 279 -24.56 33.04 -32.93
CA ALA A 279 -23.57 33.02 -34.00
C ALA A 279 -22.70 31.75 -33.94
N GLN A 280 -22.53 31.19 -35.12
CA GLN A 280 -22.00 29.88 -35.50
C GLN A 280 -20.45 29.87 -35.62
N PRO A 281 -19.83 28.71 -35.93
CA PRO A 281 -18.40 28.45 -35.85
C PRO A 281 -17.65 28.70 -37.16
N GLU A 282 -16.36 29.03 -37.01
CA GLU A 282 -15.27 28.96 -37.98
C GLU A 282 -14.00 28.67 -37.16
N ALA A 283 -12.93 28.03 -37.60
CA ALA A 283 -12.60 27.12 -38.68
C ALA A 283 -11.22 26.56 -38.29
N SER A 284 -10.90 25.31 -38.62
CA SER A 284 -9.51 24.81 -38.57
C SER A 284 -8.63 25.59 -39.56
N PRO A 285 -7.30 25.56 -39.37
CA PRO A 285 -6.57 24.65 -40.24
C PRO A 285 -5.42 23.89 -39.55
N SER A 286 -5.24 22.69 -40.10
CA SER A 286 -4.08 21.82 -40.01
C SER A 286 -2.79 22.50 -40.48
N ALA A 287 -1.70 22.21 -39.76
CA ALA A 287 -0.33 22.11 -40.30
C ALA A 287 0.36 21.06 -39.40
N SER A 288 0.53 19.80 -39.81
CA SER A 288 1.46 19.31 -40.84
C SER A 288 2.82 19.99 -40.74
N ASN A 289 3.76 19.35 -40.04
CA ASN A 289 5.18 19.57 -40.23
C ASN A 289 5.98 18.31 -39.88
N SER A 290 6.45 17.67 -40.96
CA SER A 290 7.84 17.29 -41.18
C SER A 290 8.54 16.38 -40.16
N VAL A 291 8.49 15.09 -40.51
CA VAL A 291 9.59 14.12 -40.46
C VAL A 291 10.96 14.79 -40.59
N THR A 292 11.89 14.51 -39.67
CA THR A 292 13.34 14.70 -39.84
C THR A 292 14.07 13.51 -39.19
N PRO A 293 15.12 12.96 -39.83
CA PRO A 293 15.64 11.62 -39.56
C PRO A 293 16.69 11.56 -38.44
N ALA A 294 16.90 10.33 -37.98
CA ALA A 294 17.87 9.90 -37.00
C ALA A 294 19.33 10.24 -37.37
N PRO A 295 20.19 10.58 -36.38
CA PRO A 295 21.62 10.43 -36.49
C PRO A 295 22.13 9.21 -35.72
N ALA A 296 22.79 8.35 -36.49
CA ALA A 296 23.96 7.51 -36.20
C ALA A 296 24.31 7.15 -34.74
N SER A 297 24.38 5.84 -34.52
CA SER A 297 25.14 5.18 -33.46
C SER A 297 26.63 5.52 -33.51
N PRO A 298 27.27 5.87 -32.38
CA PRO A 298 28.69 5.69 -32.19
C PRO A 298 28.99 4.30 -31.60
N GLU A 299 29.61 3.50 -32.45
CA GLU A 299 30.75 2.61 -32.24
C GLU A 299 31.21 2.31 -30.80
N VAL A 300 31.32 1.00 -30.57
CA VAL A 300 31.77 0.29 -29.38
C VAL A 300 33.27 0.50 -29.16
N ALA A 301 33.65 1.02 -28.00
CA ALA A 301 35.02 0.88 -27.47
C ALA A 301 35.04 -0.22 -26.38
N PRO A 302 36.05 -1.11 -26.34
CA PRO A 302 36.16 -2.17 -25.35
C PRO A 302 36.62 -1.64 -23.98
N PRO A 303 36.11 -2.17 -22.85
CA PRO A 303 36.61 -1.80 -21.54
C PRO A 303 37.96 -2.47 -21.26
N THR A 304 39.00 -1.65 -21.14
CA THR A 304 40.27 -2.03 -20.52
C THR A 304 40.05 -2.40 -19.07
N ALA A 305 40.41 -3.64 -18.72
CA ALA A 305 40.48 -4.14 -17.36
C ALA A 305 41.56 -3.36 -16.58
N SER A 306 41.15 -2.64 -15.55
CA SER A 306 42.06 -2.06 -14.56
C SER A 306 41.77 -2.71 -13.21
N THR A 307 42.55 -3.75 -12.89
CA THR A 307 42.64 -4.38 -11.58
C THR A 307 43.35 -3.43 -10.62
N SER A 308 42.57 -2.73 -9.79
CA SER A 308 43.10 -2.08 -8.58
C SER A 308 42.92 -3.02 -7.36
N PRO A 309 43.94 -3.15 -6.49
CA PRO A 309 43.89 -4.02 -5.32
C PRO A 309 42.91 -3.49 -4.25
N PRO A 310 42.34 -4.39 -3.43
CA PRO A 310 41.36 -4.01 -2.40
C PRO A 310 42.03 -3.19 -1.29
N ALA A 311 41.62 -1.93 -1.19
CA ALA A 311 41.87 -1.11 -0.02
C ALA A 311 41.12 -1.71 1.18
N MET A 312 41.88 -1.98 2.25
CA MET A 312 41.37 -2.45 3.53
C MET A 312 40.34 -1.48 4.09
N PRO A 313 39.15 -1.93 4.53
CA PRO A 313 38.25 -1.06 5.27
C PRO A 313 38.84 -0.78 6.65
N ALA A 314 39.06 0.50 6.91
CA ALA A 314 39.42 1.03 8.21
C ALA A 314 38.36 0.63 9.25
N SER A 315 38.89 0.07 10.34
CA SER A 315 38.28 -0.18 11.65
C SER A 315 37.08 0.71 11.97
N SER A 316 35.88 0.17 11.78
CA SER A 316 34.65 0.74 12.32
C SER A 316 34.68 0.58 13.85
N ALA A 317 34.54 1.71 14.54
CA ALA A 317 34.52 1.80 15.99
C ALA A 317 33.55 0.78 16.61
N ALA A 318 34.03 0.07 17.61
CA ALA A 318 33.30 -0.92 18.39
C ALA A 318 32.03 -0.28 18.98
N SER A 319 30.87 -0.84 18.63
CA SER A 319 29.67 -0.63 19.42
C SER A 319 29.91 -1.18 20.83
N PRO A 320 29.43 -0.52 21.89
CA PRO A 320 29.60 -1.03 23.25
C PRO A 320 28.97 -2.42 23.32
N THR A 321 29.82 -3.42 23.57
CA THR A 321 29.43 -4.79 23.84
C THR A 321 28.64 -4.80 25.14
N THR A 322 27.33 -4.58 25.06
CA THR A 322 26.41 -4.81 26.17
C THR A 322 26.57 -6.26 26.58
N ALA A 323 26.94 -6.49 27.84
CA ALA A 323 27.15 -7.82 28.40
C ALA A 323 25.94 -8.71 28.07
N ALA A 324 26.13 -9.64 27.13
CA ALA A 324 25.09 -10.59 26.79
C ALA A 324 24.90 -11.47 28.03
N LEU A 325 23.67 -11.54 28.53
CA LEU A 325 23.22 -12.55 29.47
C LEU A 325 22.53 -13.66 28.65
N PRO A 326 23.26 -14.51 27.89
CA PRO A 326 22.62 -15.65 27.26
C PRO A 326 22.19 -16.59 28.37
N THR A 327 20.91 -16.55 28.71
CA THR A 327 20.35 -17.58 29.58
C THR A 327 20.30 -18.90 28.80
N GLU A 328 20.46 -20.00 29.51
CA GLU A 328 20.26 -21.33 28.93
C GLU A 328 18.84 -21.45 28.38
N VAL A 329 18.65 -22.28 27.34
CA VAL A 329 17.33 -22.49 26.74
C VAL A 329 16.38 -23.06 27.81
N ARG A 330 15.36 -22.29 28.16
CA ARG A 330 14.36 -22.65 29.18
C ARG A 330 12.96 -22.70 28.56
N GLU A 331 12.08 -23.49 29.17
CA GLU A 331 10.65 -23.49 28.88
C GLU A 331 9.95 -22.35 29.64
N TRP A 332 9.53 -21.33 28.91
CA TRP A 332 8.73 -20.21 29.38
C TRP A 332 7.25 -20.50 29.15
N ARG A 333 6.37 -20.06 30.05
CA ARG A 333 4.91 -20.22 29.91
C ARG A 333 4.26 -18.88 29.58
N SER A 334 3.40 -18.87 28.56
CA SER A 334 2.53 -17.73 28.31
C SER A 334 1.48 -17.57 29.43
N ALA A 335 0.79 -16.43 29.49
CA ALA A 335 -0.34 -16.20 30.39
C ALA A 335 -1.44 -17.26 30.22
N ASP A 336 -1.63 -17.75 28.98
CA ASP A 336 -2.55 -18.85 28.65
C ASP A 336 -2.01 -20.26 29.01
N GLY A 337 -0.86 -20.35 29.67
CA GLY A 337 -0.23 -21.60 30.10
C GLY A 337 0.50 -22.38 29.00
N ARG A 338 0.60 -21.86 27.78
CA ARG A 338 1.30 -22.52 26.67
C ARG A 338 2.81 -22.46 26.87
N PRO A 339 3.52 -23.60 26.82
CA PRO A 339 4.97 -23.61 26.94
C PRO A 339 5.66 -23.14 25.66
N MET A 340 6.83 -22.52 25.82
CA MET A 340 7.68 -22.00 24.76
C MET A 340 9.15 -22.16 25.15
N LYS A 341 9.89 -22.96 24.37
CA LYS A 341 11.34 -23.15 24.58
C LYS A 341 12.14 -22.07 23.88
N ALA A 342 12.83 -21.24 24.65
CA ALA A 342 13.68 -20.19 24.12
C ALA A 342 14.74 -19.74 25.15
N SER A 343 15.84 -19.15 24.70
CA SER A 343 16.78 -18.40 25.54
C SER A 343 16.45 -16.91 25.52
N LEU A 344 16.63 -16.23 26.65
CA LEU A 344 16.55 -14.76 26.72
C LEU A 344 17.86 -14.18 26.18
N VAL A 345 17.76 -13.29 25.19
CA VAL A 345 18.93 -12.65 24.56
C VAL A 345 19.22 -11.30 25.23
N ARG A 346 18.19 -10.44 25.35
CA ARG A 346 18.27 -9.10 25.95
C ARG A 346 16.89 -8.51 26.22
N PHE A 347 16.83 -7.44 26.99
CA PHE A 347 15.66 -6.55 27.07
C PHE A 347 15.82 -5.45 26.02
N ASN A 348 14.75 -5.12 25.29
CA ASN A 348 14.79 -4.09 24.24
C ASN A 348 14.52 -2.69 24.78
N ASP A 349 13.99 -2.58 26.00
CA ASP A 349 13.64 -1.34 26.67
C ASP A 349 14.30 -1.23 28.05
N SER A 350 14.58 0.00 28.49
CA SER A 350 15.13 0.28 29.82
C SER A 350 14.15 -0.04 30.94
N THR A 351 12.86 -0.15 30.62
CA THR A 351 11.78 -0.54 31.53
C THR A 351 11.69 -2.06 31.72
N GLY A 352 12.30 -2.85 30.84
CA GLY A 352 12.17 -4.31 30.85
C GLY A 352 10.75 -4.81 30.54
N ALA A 353 9.93 -4.03 29.83
CA ALA A 353 8.57 -4.42 29.45
C ALA A 353 8.57 -5.34 28.22
N THR A 354 9.62 -5.30 27.38
CA THR A 354 9.76 -6.18 26.22
C THR A 354 11.11 -6.91 26.22
N ALA A 355 11.04 -8.24 26.19
CA ALA A 355 12.20 -9.12 26.16
C ALA A 355 12.35 -9.77 24.78
N ARG A 356 13.60 -9.90 24.31
CA ARG A 356 13.96 -10.57 23.07
C ARG A 356 14.42 -11.98 23.36
N PHE A 357 13.80 -12.95 22.70
CA PHE A 357 14.04 -14.37 22.88
C PHE A 357 14.58 -15.00 21.60
N ARG A 358 15.36 -16.08 21.73
CA ARG A 358 15.84 -16.92 20.63
C ARG A 358 15.38 -18.36 20.82
N ARG A 359 14.68 -18.92 19.83
CA ARG A 359 14.26 -20.33 19.83
C ARG A 359 15.43 -21.26 19.52
N GLU A 360 15.22 -22.57 19.69
CA GLU A 360 16.20 -23.62 19.35
C GLU A 360 16.58 -23.62 17.86
N ASP A 361 15.69 -23.17 16.97
CA ASP A 361 15.94 -23.03 15.53
C ASP A 361 16.76 -21.77 15.15
N GLY A 362 17.15 -20.97 16.15
CA GLY A 362 17.87 -19.71 15.96
C GLY A 362 17.00 -18.51 15.63
N GLN A 363 15.68 -18.68 15.49
CA GLN A 363 14.77 -17.57 15.24
C GLN A 363 14.65 -16.67 16.47
N GLU A 364 14.89 -15.37 16.28
CA GLU A 364 14.69 -14.35 17.31
C GLU A 364 13.32 -13.67 17.19
N PHE A 365 12.72 -13.34 18.33
CA PHE A 365 11.43 -12.67 18.40
C PHE A 365 11.29 -11.90 19.72
N ASP A 366 10.48 -10.84 19.71
CA ASP A 366 10.26 -9.97 20.85
C ASP A 366 8.90 -10.28 21.49
N VAL A 367 8.84 -10.38 22.82
CA VAL A 367 7.61 -10.68 23.57
C VAL A 367 7.46 -9.72 24.75
N PRO A 368 6.29 -9.07 24.91
CA PRO A 368 5.98 -8.29 26.10
C PRO A 368 5.96 -9.17 27.35
N VAL A 369 6.61 -8.72 28.42
CA VAL A 369 6.75 -9.50 29.68
C VAL A 369 5.38 -9.84 30.27
N GLU A 370 4.39 -8.95 30.14
CA GLU A 370 3.00 -9.18 30.56
C GLU A 370 2.30 -10.39 29.91
N LYS A 371 2.83 -10.91 28.80
CA LYS A 371 2.30 -12.10 28.11
C LYS A 371 2.77 -13.42 28.71
N PHE A 372 3.67 -13.39 29.69
CA PHE A 372 4.17 -14.59 30.38
C PHE A 372 3.36 -14.91 31.64
N SER A 373 3.55 -16.12 32.16
CA SER A 373 2.99 -16.54 33.46
C SER A 373 3.53 -15.65 34.60
N PRO A 374 2.81 -15.47 35.73
CA PRO A 374 3.27 -14.65 36.84
C PRO A 374 4.63 -15.08 37.42
N GLU A 375 4.93 -16.38 37.37
CA GLU A 375 6.22 -16.95 37.78
C GLU A 375 7.35 -16.49 36.84
N ASP A 376 7.16 -16.66 35.53
CA ASP A 376 8.13 -16.24 34.52
C ASP A 376 8.30 -14.71 34.46
N GLN A 377 7.22 -13.95 34.71
CA GLN A 377 7.29 -12.49 34.84
C GLN A 377 8.22 -12.07 35.98
N SER A 378 8.16 -12.78 37.10
CA SER A 378 9.00 -12.49 38.27
C SER A 378 10.47 -12.79 37.98
N GLU A 379 10.74 -13.88 37.28
CA GLU A 379 12.10 -14.24 36.85
C GLU A 379 12.66 -13.27 35.80
N LEU A 380 11.86 -12.86 34.81
CA LEU A 380 12.26 -11.86 33.82
C LEU A 380 12.58 -10.51 34.49
N LYS A 381 11.80 -10.09 35.49
CA LYS A 381 12.11 -8.89 36.28
C LYS A 381 13.42 -9.02 37.06
N ARG A 382 13.69 -10.20 37.65
CA ARG A 382 14.96 -10.50 38.34
C ARG A 382 16.16 -10.42 37.38
N LEU A 383 16.03 -11.03 36.21
CA LEU A 383 17.07 -11.01 35.16
C LEU A 383 17.32 -9.60 34.62
N HIS A 384 16.27 -8.79 34.48
CA HIS A 384 16.40 -7.39 34.10
C HIS A 384 17.17 -6.58 35.14
N GLN A 385 16.87 -6.74 36.44
CA GLN A 385 17.62 -6.09 37.51
C GLN A 385 19.10 -6.49 37.53
N LEU A 386 19.39 -7.78 37.35
CA LEU A 386 20.77 -8.28 37.25
C LEU A 386 21.52 -7.68 36.04
N SER A 387 20.81 -7.47 34.92
CA SER A 387 21.38 -6.85 33.73
C SER A 387 21.65 -5.35 33.88
N GLN A 388 20.96 -4.67 34.80
CA GLN A 388 21.21 -3.26 35.10
C GLN A 388 22.34 -3.05 36.11
N SER A 389 22.63 -4.06 36.94
CA SER A 389 23.72 -4.01 37.91
C SER A 389 25.08 -4.44 37.36
N SER A 390 25.12 -5.00 36.15
CA SER A 390 26.34 -5.44 35.45
C SER A 390 26.77 -4.39 34.44
#